data_AF-A0A084VTW3-F1
#
_entry.id   AF-A0A084VTW3-F1
#
_cell.length_a   1.000
_cell.length_b   1.000
_cell.length_c   1.000
_cell.angle_alpha   90.00
_cell.angle_beta   90.00
_cell.angle_gamma   90.00
#
_symmetry.space_group_name_H-M   'P 1'
#
loop_
_entity.id
_entity.type
_entity.pdbx_description
1 polymer ?
#
loop_
_entity_poly.entity_id
_entity_poly.type
_entity_poly.pdbx_seq_one_letter_code
_entity_poly.pdbx_strand_id
1 'polypeptide(L)'
;MCFSADYRPLVFLERPFELTGDVVFGETKVPKQCPKEPRIAFNVSYHLPEYVERVYRALETEDRSCPKEILRLTPPPFSGDCRAERFSPLTTVSGLDAHFKFTKLPSWIDMLLHRLDHAVSAVVPERVHTLNMTDHIDVQARVPQFTNDTEIQINGGAIWFPSRFYHNVKMQHSYTSRIEYGFLSVCSLVHDKLTTFNDRVIRLTEAIRNEYRVRDSFLMTADCSLTPKLAIFVLDDHKGVQIYTGGNYLIYEPAGSGVAATRNGTRDVPPSQTVNINDEQLIDLRNIVYQYPPDDEFYDFRVYIDREGVLVVENQLNGAVVQYGPTGIVNLLLPTVHKGQMCGLCSDRAV
;
A
#
# COMPACT_ATOMS: atom_id res chain seq x y z
N MET A 1 -21.88 20.83 -1.20
CA MET A 1 -21.57 19.40 -1.31
C MET A 1 -20.43 19.11 -0.36
N CYS A 2 -20.51 18.02 0.38
CA CYS A 2 -19.46 17.51 1.25
C CYS A 2 -19.18 16.04 0.91
N PHE A 3 -17.92 15.66 1.03
CA PHE A 3 -17.43 14.32 0.80
C PHE A 3 -16.60 13.90 2.01
N SER A 4 -16.89 12.72 2.55
CA SER A 4 -16.09 12.10 3.60
C SER A 4 -15.82 10.66 3.18
N ALA A 5 -14.57 10.23 3.26
CA ALA A 5 -14.21 8.85 2.98
C ALA A 5 -13.05 8.41 3.88
N ASP A 6 -13.22 7.24 4.48
CA ASP A 6 -12.20 6.54 5.22
C ASP A 6 -11.72 5.37 4.36
N TYR A 7 -10.44 5.43 4.01
CA TYR A 7 -9.75 4.35 3.30
C TYR A 7 -8.90 3.56 4.28
N ARG A 8 -9.17 2.26 4.41
CA ARG A 8 -8.25 1.34 5.09
C ARG A 8 -7.27 0.77 4.06
N PRO A 9 -5.98 1.10 4.12
CA PRO A 9 -5.00 0.64 3.15
C PRO A 9 -4.85 -0.88 3.17
N LEU A 10 -4.39 -1.42 2.05
CA LEU A 10 -4.13 -2.83 1.87
C LEU A 10 -3.01 -3.33 2.79
N VAL A 11 -3.36 -3.93 3.94
CA VAL A 11 -2.42 -4.66 4.80
C VAL A 11 -2.40 -6.13 4.36
N PHE A 12 -1.25 -6.65 3.97
CA PHE A 12 -1.14 -8.04 3.50
C PHE A 12 -1.67 -9.02 4.55
N LEU A 13 -2.62 -9.88 4.15
CA LEU A 13 -3.33 -10.87 4.97
C LEU A 13 -4.41 -10.35 5.92
N GLU A 14 -4.57 -9.04 6.12
CA GLU A 14 -5.72 -8.49 6.86
C GLU A 14 -6.97 -8.52 5.97
N ARG A 15 -8.11 -8.97 6.50
CA ARG A 15 -9.38 -9.09 5.75
C ARG A 15 -10.55 -8.46 6.51
N PRO A 16 -11.53 -7.87 5.80
CA PRO A 16 -11.51 -7.45 4.38
C PRO A 16 -10.83 -6.09 4.19
N PHE A 17 -10.43 -5.74 2.96
CA PHE A 17 -10.06 -4.36 2.61
C PHE A 17 -11.32 -3.53 2.49
N GLU A 18 -11.36 -2.31 3.03
CA GLU A 18 -12.61 -1.55 3.16
C GLU A 18 -12.39 -0.07 2.83
N LEU A 19 -13.22 0.45 1.92
CA LEU A 19 -13.37 1.86 1.60
C LEU A 19 -14.81 2.25 1.95
N THR A 20 -14.97 3.04 3.01
CA THR A 20 -16.26 3.52 3.47
C THR A 20 -16.33 5.03 3.35
N GLY A 21 -17.47 5.56 2.96
CA GLY A 21 -17.64 7.01 2.94
C GLY A 21 -19.05 7.44 2.64
N ASP A 22 -19.24 8.74 2.57
CA ASP A 22 -20.48 9.31 2.13
C ASP A 22 -20.32 10.65 1.41
N VAL A 23 -21.24 10.88 0.48
CA VAL A 23 -21.39 12.12 -0.26
C VAL A 23 -22.71 12.74 0.15
N VAL A 24 -22.65 14.00 0.60
CA VAL A 24 -23.84 14.76 0.98
C VAL A 24 -23.93 16.04 0.14
N PHE A 25 -25.08 16.30 -0.45
CA PHE A 25 -25.30 17.46 -1.31
C PHE A 25 -26.66 18.09 -0.98
N GLY A 26 -26.94 19.27 -1.53
CA GLY A 26 -28.15 20.04 -1.22
C GLY A 26 -27.84 21.44 -0.66
N GLU A 27 -28.92 22.17 -0.38
CA GLU A 27 -28.84 23.52 0.18
C GLU A 27 -28.65 23.47 1.70
N THR A 28 -27.81 24.37 2.21
CA THR A 28 -27.66 24.61 3.65
C THR A 28 -28.06 26.05 3.96
N LYS A 29 -28.83 26.23 5.03
CA LYS A 29 -29.17 27.57 5.55
C LYS A 29 -28.01 28.21 6.31
N VAL A 30 -26.95 27.44 6.60
CA VAL A 30 -25.81 27.87 7.40
C VAL A 30 -24.54 27.85 6.54
N PRO A 31 -23.81 28.97 6.40
CA PRO A 31 -22.55 29.03 5.67
C PRO A 31 -21.53 28.04 6.24
N LYS A 32 -20.77 27.37 5.36
CA LYS A 32 -19.71 26.40 5.70
C LYS A 32 -20.16 25.12 6.45
N GLN A 33 -21.46 24.87 6.57
CA GLN A 33 -21.96 23.61 7.13
C GLN A 33 -22.29 22.61 6.02
N CYS A 34 -21.95 21.34 6.22
CA CYS A 34 -22.36 20.30 5.29
C CYS A 34 -23.88 20.12 5.29
N PRO A 35 -24.52 19.96 4.12
CA PRO A 35 -25.91 19.51 4.04
C PRO A 35 -26.06 18.18 4.80
N LYS A 36 -27.26 17.88 5.28
CA LYS A 36 -27.54 16.57 5.91
C LYS A 36 -28.06 15.54 4.90
N GLU A 37 -28.81 16.00 3.91
CA GLU A 37 -29.47 15.22 2.87
C GLU A 37 -29.63 16.13 1.63
N PRO A 38 -29.73 15.57 0.41
CA PRO A 38 -29.55 14.17 0.01
C PRO A 38 -28.20 13.56 0.36
N ARG A 39 -28.16 12.24 0.64
CA ARG A 39 -26.95 11.50 1.03
C ARG A 39 -26.77 10.20 0.25
N ILE A 40 -25.53 9.91 -0.14
CA ILE A 40 -25.10 8.65 -0.73
C ILE A 40 -23.99 8.09 0.16
N ALA A 41 -24.27 7.06 0.93
CA ALA A 41 -23.24 6.31 1.65
C ALA A 41 -22.75 5.15 0.79
N PHE A 42 -21.46 4.85 0.84
CA PHE A 42 -20.86 3.72 0.15
C PHE A 42 -19.94 2.95 1.09
N ASN A 43 -19.92 1.64 0.93
CA ASN A 43 -18.94 0.73 1.52
C ASN A 43 -18.50 -0.23 0.41
N VAL A 44 -17.23 -0.18 0.04
CA VAL A 44 -16.65 -1.08 -0.95
C VAL A 44 -15.58 -1.89 -0.26
N SER A 45 -15.66 -3.20 -0.37
CA SER A 45 -14.68 -4.12 0.20
C SER A 45 -14.24 -5.19 -0.78
N TYR A 46 -13.00 -5.63 -0.62
CA TYR A 46 -12.43 -6.72 -1.40
C TYR A 46 -12.08 -7.89 -0.50
N HIS A 47 -12.36 -9.09 -1.01
CA HIS A 47 -12.07 -10.36 -0.36
C HIS A 47 -10.77 -10.96 -0.89
N LEU A 48 -10.04 -11.61 0.01
CA LEU A 48 -8.96 -12.52 -0.37
C LEU A 48 -9.43 -13.96 -0.18
N PRO A 49 -9.00 -14.90 -1.05
CA PRO A 49 -9.44 -16.29 -0.95
C PRO A 49 -9.13 -16.87 0.43
N GLU A 50 -10.04 -17.66 1.00
CA GLU A 50 -9.92 -18.15 2.39
C GLU A 50 -8.56 -18.82 2.68
N TYR A 51 -8.02 -19.52 1.69
CA TYR A 51 -6.76 -20.25 1.75
C TYR A 51 -5.49 -19.38 1.71
N VAL A 52 -5.56 -18.07 1.45
CA VAL A 52 -4.36 -17.21 1.26
C VAL A 52 -3.40 -17.26 2.45
N GLU A 53 -3.89 -17.21 3.69
CA GLU A 53 -3.03 -17.30 4.87
C GLU A 53 -2.30 -18.65 4.95
N ARG A 54 -3.01 -19.73 4.61
CA ARG A 54 -2.44 -21.09 4.57
C ARG A 54 -1.36 -21.20 3.48
N VAL A 55 -1.64 -20.68 2.28
CA VAL A 55 -0.68 -20.69 1.16
C VAL A 55 0.52 -19.81 1.49
N TYR A 56 0.32 -18.65 2.10
CA TYR A 56 1.43 -17.79 2.55
C TYR A 56 2.32 -18.48 3.58
N ARG A 57 1.72 -19.17 4.56
CA ARG A 57 2.48 -19.96 5.54
C ARG A 57 3.23 -21.13 4.88
N ALA A 58 2.59 -21.81 3.93
CA ALA A 58 3.14 -22.96 3.22
C ALA A 58 4.15 -22.62 2.12
N LEU A 59 4.24 -21.35 1.70
CA LEU A 59 5.28 -20.90 0.77
C LEU A 59 6.65 -21.07 1.42
N GLU A 60 7.39 -22.08 0.95
CA GLU A 60 8.78 -22.33 1.29
C GLU A 60 9.66 -21.19 0.75
N THR A 61 10.44 -20.60 1.64
CA THR A 61 11.30 -19.43 1.41
C THR A 61 12.78 -19.80 1.35
N GLU A 62 13.11 -21.03 0.94
CA GLU A 62 14.53 -21.39 0.73
C GLU A 62 15.17 -20.53 -0.38
N ASP A 63 14.34 -19.98 -1.27
CA ASP A 63 14.76 -19.00 -2.25
C ASP A 63 14.96 -17.62 -1.61
N ARG A 64 16.19 -17.38 -1.13
CA ARG A 64 16.64 -16.07 -0.62
C ARG A 64 16.51 -14.94 -1.63
N SER A 65 16.38 -15.24 -2.92
CA SER A 65 16.24 -14.21 -3.96
C SER A 65 14.82 -13.74 -4.19
N CYS A 66 13.83 -14.48 -3.69
CA CYS A 66 12.42 -14.13 -3.81
C CYS A 66 11.62 -14.53 -2.55
N PRO A 67 11.99 -13.98 -1.37
CA PRO A 67 11.33 -14.31 -0.12
C PRO A 67 9.90 -13.75 -0.11
N LYS A 68 8.96 -14.45 0.52
CA LYS A 68 7.55 -14.03 0.57
C LYS A 68 7.35 -12.70 1.33
N GLU A 69 8.32 -12.33 2.17
CA GLU A 69 8.36 -11.10 2.95
C GLU A 69 8.45 -9.84 2.07
N ILE A 70 8.87 -9.96 0.81
CA ILE A 70 8.79 -8.83 -0.15
C ILE A 70 7.35 -8.34 -0.33
N LEU A 71 6.37 -9.23 -0.11
CA LEU A 71 4.96 -8.88 -0.17
C LEU A 71 4.54 -7.96 0.96
N ARG A 72 5.39 -7.64 1.95
CA ARG A 72 5.05 -6.60 2.93
C ARG A 72 5.31 -5.18 2.44
N LEU A 73 6.10 -5.05 1.37
CA LEU A 73 6.43 -3.76 0.78
C LEU A 73 5.42 -3.39 -0.30
N THR A 74 5.19 -2.09 -0.49
CA THR A 74 4.21 -1.59 -1.46
C THR A 74 4.81 -0.49 -2.36
N PRO A 75 4.98 -0.74 -3.68
CA PRO A 75 4.81 -2.04 -4.33
C PRO A 75 5.91 -3.03 -3.91
N PRO A 76 5.65 -4.35 -4.00
CA PRO A 76 6.68 -5.35 -3.75
C PRO A 76 7.86 -5.19 -4.74
N PRO A 77 9.12 -5.33 -4.28
CA PRO A 77 10.31 -5.23 -5.13
C PRO A 77 10.51 -6.48 -6.00
N PHE A 78 9.69 -6.63 -7.04
CA PHE A 78 9.90 -7.68 -8.04
C PHE A 78 11.14 -7.41 -8.89
N SER A 79 11.74 -8.49 -9.42
CA SER A 79 12.91 -8.45 -10.28
C SER A 79 12.86 -9.57 -11.32
N GLY A 80 13.81 -9.61 -12.24
CA GLY A 80 13.92 -10.71 -13.23
C GLY A 80 13.95 -12.11 -12.58
N ASP A 81 14.58 -12.22 -11.41
CA ASP A 81 14.68 -13.47 -10.62
C ASP A 81 13.47 -13.68 -9.70
N CYS A 82 12.77 -12.60 -9.34
CA CYS A 82 11.63 -12.64 -8.43
C CYS A 82 10.38 -12.07 -9.10
N ARG A 83 9.72 -12.91 -9.89
CA ARG A 83 8.59 -12.49 -10.71
C ARG A 83 7.29 -12.42 -9.93
N ALA A 84 6.45 -11.46 -10.32
CA ALA A 84 5.12 -11.26 -9.78
C ALA A 84 4.26 -12.54 -9.83
N GLU A 85 4.28 -13.31 -10.92
CA GLU A 85 3.35 -14.43 -11.10
C GLU A 85 3.44 -15.48 -9.98
N ARG A 86 4.62 -15.61 -9.34
CA ARG A 86 4.84 -16.50 -8.18
C ARG A 86 3.91 -16.20 -7.01
N PHE A 87 3.56 -14.93 -6.82
CA PHE A 87 2.72 -14.49 -5.70
C PHE A 87 1.29 -14.13 -6.13
N SER A 88 0.98 -14.24 -7.42
CA SER A 88 -0.37 -13.96 -7.92
C SER A 88 -1.47 -14.66 -7.09
N PRO A 89 -1.35 -15.95 -6.71
CA PRO A 89 -2.37 -16.62 -5.90
C PRO A 89 -2.62 -16.00 -4.50
N LEU A 90 -1.65 -15.25 -3.96
CA LEU A 90 -1.74 -14.60 -2.64
C LEU A 90 -2.36 -13.21 -2.70
N THR A 91 -2.27 -12.56 -3.85
CA THR A 91 -2.64 -11.17 -4.04
C THR A 91 -3.87 -10.98 -4.93
N THR A 92 -4.40 -12.09 -5.45
CA THR A 92 -5.61 -12.11 -6.25
C THR A 92 -6.84 -11.90 -5.36
N VAL A 93 -7.68 -10.94 -5.75
CA VAL A 93 -8.95 -10.66 -5.09
C VAL A 93 -9.97 -11.74 -5.45
N SER A 94 -10.46 -12.47 -4.44
CA SER A 94 -11.47 -13.51 -4.62
C SER A 94 -12.89 -12.98 -4.72
N GLY A 95 -13.10 -11.70 -4.43
CA GLY A 95 -14.36 -11.04 -4.71
C GLY A 95 -14.42 -9.59 -4.26
N LEU A 96 -15.46 -8.89 -4.70
CA LEU A 96 -15.77 -7.51 -4.34
C LEU A 96 -17.18 -7.48 -3.76
N ASP A 97 -17.33 -6.87 -2.59
CA ASP A 97 -18.63 -6.49 -2.03
C ASP A 97 -18.74 -4.97 -2.07
N ALA A 98 -19.76 -4.44 -2.71
CA ALA A 98 -20.03 -3.01 -2.73
C ALA A 98 -21.46 -2.73 -2.28
N HIS A 99 -21.61 -1.91 -1.26
CA HIS A 99 -22.88 -1.49 -0.68
C HIS A 99 -23.05 0.02 -0.87
N PHE A 100 -24.11 0.44 -1.54
CA PHE A 100 -24.46 1.83 -1.75
C PHE A 100 -25.84 2.11 -1.18
N LYS A 101 -25.94 3.11 -0.30
CA LYS A 101 -27.19 3.54 0.31
C LYS A 101 -27.49 4.98 -0.05
N PHE A 102 -28.55 5.18 -0.82
CA PHE A 102 -29.06 6.46 -1.25
C PHE A 102 -30.25 6.86 -0.36
N THR A 103 -30.20 8.05 0.22
CA THR A 103 -31.20 8.54 1.17
C THR A 103 -31.72 9.92 0.74
N LYS A 104 -33.06 10.05 0.63
CA LYS A 104 -33.77 11.27 0.22
C LYS A 104 -33.21 11.90 -1.05
N LEU A 105 -33.22 11.12 -2.12
CA LEU A 105 -32.79 11.59 -3.44
C LEU A 105 -33.68 12.75 -3.93
N PRO A 106 -33.17 13.66 -4.78
CA PRO A 106 -33.97 14.76 -5.31
C PRO A 106 -35.19 14.26 -6.10
N SER A 107 -36.34 14.91 -5.90
CA SER A 107 -37.63 14.54 -6.51
C SER A 107 -37.65 14.57 -8.05
N TRP A 108 -36.74 15.32 -8.69
CA TRP A 108 -36.63 15.30 -10.15
C TRP A 108 -36.13 13.95 -10.70
N ILE A 109 -35.55 13.08 -9.86
CA ILE A 109 -35.13 11.72 -10.24
C ILE A 109 -36.28 10.71 -10.03
N ASP A 110 -37.35 11.04 -9.29
CA ASP A 110 -38.43 10.09 -8.92
C ASP A 110 -39.01 9.33 -10.12
N MET A 111 -39.26 10.01 -11.25
CA MET A 111 -39.76 9.36 -12.46
C MET A 111 -38.77 8.35 -13.04
N LEU A 112 -37.47 8.62 -12.91
CA LEU A 112 -36.40 7.73 -13.36
C LEU A 112 -36.25 6.56 -12.39
N LEU A 113 -36.43 6.79 -11.09
CA LEU A 113 -36.46 5.74 -10.05
C LEU A 113 -37.65 4.81 -10.22
N HIS A 114 -38.85 5.32 -10.52
CA HIS A 114 -40.01 4.48 -10.83
C HIS A 114 -39.80 3.62 -12.08
N ARG A 115 -39.15 4.17 -13.11
CA ARG A 115 -38.80 3.39 -14.32
C ARG A 115 -37.78 2.30 -14.02
N LEU A 116 -36.77 2.61 -13.19
CA LEU A 116 -35.79 1.65 -12.72
C LEU A 116 -36.46 0.57 -11.85
N ASP A 117 -37.35 0.95 -10.95
CA ASP A 117 -38.11 0.05 -10.08
C ASP A 117 -38.91 -0.97 -10.89
N HIS A 118 -39.65 -0.51 -11.91
CA HIS A 118 -40.36 -1.38 -12.84
C HIS A 118 -39.43 -2.28 -13.67
N ALA A 119 -38.29 -1.77 -14.11
CA ALA A 119 -37.33 -2.55 -14.89
C ALA A 119 -36.67 -3.66 -14.05
N VAL A 120 -36.26 -3.33 -12.82
CA VAL A 120 -35.58 -4.25 -11.89
C VAL A 120 -36.56 -5.29 -11.36
N SER A 121 -37.75 -4.88 -10.91
CA SER A 121 -38.80 -5.81 -10.46
C SER A 121 -39.23 -6.84 -11.50
N ALA A 122 -39.10 -6.52 -12.80
CA ALA A 122 -39.37 -7.46 -13.89
C ALA A 122 -38.29 -8.55 -14.05
N VAL A 123 -37.08 -8.33 -13.52
CA VAL A 123 -35.91 -9.21 -13.67
C VAL A 123 -35.64 -10.02 -12.39
N VAL A 124 -36.15 -9.58 -11.23
CA VAL A 124 -36.04 -10.33 -9.98
C VAL A 124 -36.82 -11.66 -10.10
N PRO A 125 -36.22 -12.82 -9.72
CA PRO A 125 -36.83 -14.14 -9.93
C PRO A 125 -38.19 -14.34 -9.26
N GLU A 126 -38.43 -13.65 -8.14
CA GLU A 126 -39.71 -13.59 -7.47
C GLU A 126 -40.48 -12.35 -7.98
N ARG A 127 -41.77 -12.50 -8.29
CA ARG A 127 -42.63 -11.39 -8.75
C ARG A 127 -42.83 -10.38 -7.61
N VAL A 128 -41.86 -9.51 -7.42
CA VAL A 128 -41.96 -8.36 -6.52
C VAL A 128 -42.68 -7.24 -7.29
N HIS A 129 -43.75 -6.68 -6.73
CA HIS A 129 -44.52 -5.64 -7.43
C HIS A 129 -43.80 -4.29 -7.46
N THR A 130 -43.07 -3.92 -6.39
CA THR A 130 -42.26 -2.70 -6.27
C THR A 130 -41.12 -2.94 -5.28
N LEU A 131 -39.96 -2.31 -5.50
CA LEU A 131 -38.81 -2.30 -4.59
C LEU A 131 -38.69 -0.97 -3.83
N ASN A 132 -39.64 -0.03 -4.01
CA ASN A 132 -39.74 1.25 -3.28
C ASN A 132 -38.48 2.13 -3.38
N MET A 133 -37.89 2.19 -4.58
CA MET A 133 -36.64 2.93 -4.85
C MET A 133 -36.74 4.45 -4.67
N THR A 134 -37.95 5.01 -4.61
CA THR A 134 -38.19 6.45 -4.41
C THR A 134 -37.85 6.96 -3.01
N ASP A 135 -38.01 6.13 -1.97
CA ASP A 135 -37.73 6.56 -0.59
C ASP A 135 -36.24 6.39 -0.24
N HIS A 136 -35.69 5.25 -0.64
CA HIS A 136 -34.29 4.89 -0.46
C HIS A 136 -33.89 3.83 -1.48
N ILE A 137 -32.60 3.79 -1.80
CA ILE A 137 -32.02 2.74 -2.64
C ILE A 137 -30.86 2.15 -1.87
N ASP A 138 -30.87 0.84 -1.67
CA ASP A 138 -29.83 0.03 -1.06
C ASP A 138 -29.39 -0.96 -2.12
N VAL A 139 -28.19 -0.76 -2.65
CA VAL A 139 -27.59 -1.62 -3.68
C VAL A 139 -26.45 -2.38 -3.06
N GLN A 140 -26.50 -3.70 -3.03
CA GLN A 140 -25.41 -4.57 -2.61
C GLN A 140 -24.97 -5.41 -3.80
N ALA A 141 -23.74 -5.24 -4.26
CA ALA A 141 -23.14 -6.05 -5.29
C ALA A 141 -22.11 -6.98 -4.68
N ARG A 142 -22.24 -8.28 -4.89
CA ARG A 142 -21.28 -9.31 -4.51
C ARG A 142 -20.78 -10.01 -5.77
N VAL A 143 -19.50 -9.79 -6.07
CA VAL A 143 -18.82 -10.32 -7.26
C VAL A 143 -17.80 -11.36 -6.80
N PRO A 144 -18.10 -12.66 -6.79
CA PRO A 144 -17.11 -13.69 -6.48
C PRO A 144 -16.25 -13.97 -7.72
N GLN A 145 -14.95 -14.20 -7.54
CA GLN A 145 -14.02 -14.44 -8.64
C GLN A 145 -14.17 -15.84 -9.26
N PHE A 146 -14.50 -16.83 -8.45
CA PHE A 146 -14.51 -18.25 -8.87
C PHE A 146 -15.87 -18.74 -9.36
N THR A 147 -16.92 -17.95 -9.18
CA THR A 147 -18.23 -18.20 -9.78
C THR A 147 -18.37 -17.33 -11.03
N ASN A 148 -19.13 -17.79 -12.01
CA ASN A 148 -19.46 -16.93 -13.14
C ASN A 148 -20.55 -15.92 -12.78
N ASP A 149 -21.18 -16.01 -11.61
CA ASP A 149 -22.37 -15.23 -11.29
C ASP A 149 -22.04 -14.16 -10.25
N THR A 150 -22.43 -12.92 -10.57
CA THR A 150 -22.45 -11.79 -9.65
C THR A 150 -23.86 -11.59 -9.15
N GLU A 151 -23.99 -11.42 -7.83
CA GLU A 151 -25.24 -11.08 -7.19
C GLU A 151 -25.31 -9.56 -7.02
N ILE A 152 -26.35 -8.91 -7.55
CA ILE A 152 -26.72 -7.56 -7.14
C ILE A 152 -28.07 -7.63 -6.43
N GLN A 153 -28.10 -7.23 -5.17
CA GLN A 153 -29.33 -6.99 -4.44
C GLN A 153 -29.69 -5.52 -4.50
N ILE A 154 -30.94 -5.21 -4.83
CA ILE A 154 -31.49 -3.85 -4.77
C ILE A 154 -32.70 -3.86 -3.85
N ASN A 155 -32.64 -3.15 -2.73
CA ASN A 155 -33.68 -3.11 -1.71
C ASN A 155 -34.16 -4.52 -1.28
N GLY A 156 -33.22 -5.48 -1.22
CA GLY A 156 -33.48 -6.88 -0.85
C GLY A 156 -33.86 -7.82 -2.01
N GLY A 157 -34.13 -7.30 -3.22
CA GLY A 157 -34.37 -8.13 -4.41
C GLY A 157 -33.06 -8.50 -5.11
N ALA A 158 -32.76 -9.80 -5.25
CA ALA A 158 -31.52 -10.30 -5.85
C ALA A 158 -31.63 -10.51 -7.36
N ILE A 159 -30.65 -10.00 -8.11
CA ILE A 159 -30.44 -10.21 -9.55
C ILE A 159 -29.08 -10.86 -9.74
N TRP A 160 -29.05 -11.89 -10.58
CA TRP A 160 -27.83 -12.62 -10.91
C TRP A 160 -27.46 -12.38 -12.36
N PHE A 161 -26.21 -12.00 -12.62
CA PHE A 161 -25.70 -11.86 -13.97
C PHE A 161 -24.33 -12.51 -14.11
N PRO A 162 -24.05 -13.11 -15.29
CA PRO A 162 -22.77 -13.70 -15.54
C PRO A 162 -21.71 -12.59 -15.65
N SER A 163 -20.74 -12.57 -14.74
CA SER A 163 -19.65 -11.61 -14.71
C SER A 163 -18.39 -12.27 -14.18
N ARG A 164 -17.23 -11.92 -14.75
CA ARG A 164 -15.92 -12.39 -14.30
C ARG A 164 -15.07 -11.20 -13.91
N PHE A 165 -14.54 -11.21 -12.69
CA PHE A 165 -13.66 -10.17 -12.19
C PHE A 165 -12.25 -10.72 -11.98
N TYR A 166 -11.30 -10.25 -12.79
CA TYR A 166 -9.87 -10.58 -12.62
C TYR A 166 -9.15 -9.34 -12.12
N HIS A 167 -9.02 -9.20 -10.80
CA HIS A 167 -8.27 -8.11 -10.19
C HIS A 167 -7.23 -8.66 -9.21
N ASN A 168 -5.97 -8.30 -9.42
CA ASN A 168 -4.90 -8.54 -8.46
C ASN A 168 -4.41 -7.20 -7.94
N VAL A 169 -5.06 -6.71 -6.87
CA VAL A 169 -4.87 -5.33 -6.37
C VAL A 169 -3.41 -5.06 -6.02
N LYS A 170 -2.69 -6.02 -5.43
CA LYS A 170 -1.27 -5.81 -5.05
C LYS A 170 -0.31 -5.78 -6.25
N MET A 171 -0.60 -6.57 -7.29
CA MET A 171 0.20 -6.57 -8.53
C MET A 171 -0.16 -5.41 -9.47
N GLN A 172 -1.40 -4.93 -9.42
CA GLN A 172 -1.91 -3.89 -10.29
C GLN A 172 -1.83 -2.48 -9.65
N HIS A 173 -1.55 -2.38 -8.33
CA HIS A 173 -1.36 -1.09 -7.65
C HIS A 173 -0.24 -0.25 -8.30
N SER A 174 0.75 -0.88 -8.93
CA SER A 174 1.82 -0.17 -9.65
C SER A 174 1.58 0.02 -11.15
N TYR A 175 0.58 -0.63 -11.76
CA TYR A 175 0.44 -0.62 -13.22
C TYR A 175 -0.85 0.01 -13.77
N THR A 176 -1.95 0.10 -13.02
CA THR A 176 -3.23 0.56 -13.61
C THR A 176 -3.94 1.70 -12.88
N SER A 177 -3.36 2.24 -11.80
CA SER A 177 -3.98 3.33 -11.01
C SER A 177 -3.04 4.52 -10.82
N ARG A 178 -2.34 4.93 -11.89
CA ARG A 178 -1.70 6.24 -11.95
C ARG A 178 -2.14 6.96 -13.21
N ILE A 179 -2.76 8.12 -13.00
CA ILE A 179 -2.65 9.22 -13.95
C ILE A 179 -1.15 9.51 -14.05
N GLU A 180 -0.54 9.04 -15.14
CA GLU A 180 0.90 9.09 -15.39
C GLU A 180 1.37 10.53 -15.57
N TYR A 181 1.82 11.13 -14.48
CA TYR A 181 2.93 12.07 -14.51
C TYR A 181 4.10 11.42 -13.78
N GLY A 182 4.91 10.65 -14.51
CA GLY A 182 6.24 10.22 -14.06
C GLY A 182 6.40 8.72 -13.78
N PHE A 183 7.16 8.05 -14.65
CA PHE A 183 7.73 6.72 -14.43
C PHE A 183 8.46 6.67 -13.07
N LEU A 184 8.24 5.65 -12.23
CA LEU A 184 9.08 5.40 -11.06
C LEU A 184 10.23 4.45 -11.43
N SER A 185 11.41 4.76 -10.95
CA SER A 185 12.57 3.87 -10.93
C SER A 185 12.67 3.22 -9.55
N VAL A 186 12.87 1.91 -9.52
CA VAL A 186 12.95 1.13 -8.28
C VAL A 186 14.37 0.63 -8.09
N CYS A 187 14.90 0.76 -6.87
CA CYS A 187 16.10 0.04 -6.44
C CYS A 187 15.78 -0.74 -5.17
N SER A 188 16.15 -2.00 -5.12
CA SER A 188 15.85 -2.85 -3.97
C SER A 188 17.04 -3.69 -3.57
N LEU A 189 17.17 -3.93 -2.26
CA LEU A 189 18.11 -4.88 -1.69
C LEU A 189 17.30 -5.97 -0.98
N VAL A 190 17.38 -7.18 -1.52
CA VAL A 190 16.77 -8.38 -0.94
C VAL A 190 17.89 -9.35 -0.62
N HIS A 191 18.16 -9.52 0.68
CA HIS A 191 19.28 -10.34 1.18
C HIS A 191 20.63 -9.87 0.60
N ASP A 192 21.30 -10.69 -0.23
CA ASP A 192 22.56 -10.36 -0.89
C ASP A 192 22.39 -9.88 -2.34
N LYS A 193 21.15 -9.65 -2.82
CA LYS A 193 20.88 -9.22 -4.19
C LYS A 193 20.34 -7.80 -4.22
N LEU A 194 21.04 -6.92 -4.94
CA LEU A 194 20.63 -5.56 -5.21
C LEU A 194 20.11 -5.44 -6.64
N THR A 195 18.85 -5.03 -6.81
CA THR A 195 18.29 -4.66 -8.11
C THR A 195 18.45 -3.15 -8.29
N THR A 196 19.17 -2.75 -9.33
CA THR A 196 19.45 -1.34 -9.65
C THR A 196 18.26 -0.65 -10.33
N PHE A 197 18.30 0.68 -10.45
CA PHE A 197 17.31 1.44 -11.22
C PHE A 197 17.25 1.07 -12.72
N ASN A 198 18.26 0.36 -13.23
CA ASN A 198 18.34 -0.12 -14.61
C ASN A 198 17.91 -1.60 -14.74
N ASP A 199 17.26 -2.16 -13.72
CA ASP A 199 16.83 -3.57 -13.67
C ASP A 199 18.00 -4.57 -13.79
N ARG A 200 19.22 -4.13 -13.46
CA ARG A 200 20.37 -5.03 -13.30
C ARG A 200 20.39 -5.58 -11.89
N VAL A 201 20.64 -6.88 -11.77
CA VAL A 201 20.80 -7.56 -10.48
C VAL A 201 22.29 -7.71 -10.17
N ILE A 202 22.72 -7.13 -9.06
CA ILE A 202 24.08 -7.21 -8.53
C ILE A 202 24.05 -8.10 -7.30
N ARG A 203 24.92 -9.12 -7.26
CA ARG A 203 25.11 -9.93 -6.05
C ARG A 203 26.17 -9.27 -5.17
N LEU A 204 25.78 -8.81 -3.98
CA LEU A 204 26.63 -8.12 -3.01
C LEU A 204 27.60 -9.09 -2.32
N THR A 205 28.75 -9.28 -2.95
CA THR A 205 29.92 -9.91 -2.33
C THR A 205 30.58 -8.98 -1.32
N GLU A 206 31.44 -9.52 -0.45
CA GLU A 206 32.21 -8.72 0.51
C GLU A 206 33.09 -7.68 -0.19
N ALA A 207 33.68 -8.02 -1.33
CA ALA A 207 34.49 -7.10 -2.14
C ALA A 207 33.68 -5.87 -2.59
N ILE A 208 32.47 -6.09 -3.13
CA ILE A 208 31.59 -5.00 -3.58
C ILE A 208 31.13 -4.16 -2.38
N ARG A 209 30.76 -4.79 -1.26
CA ARG A 209 30.37 -4.03 -0.04
C ARG A 209 31.50 -3.15 0.47
N ASN A 210 32.73 -3.66 0.46
CA ASN A 210 33.91 -2.94 0.93
C ASN A 210 34.25 -1.70 0.07
N GLU A 211 33.93 -1.71 -1.22
CA GLU A 211 34.12 -0.55 -2.10
C GLU A 211 33.24 0.65 -1.71
N TYR A 212 32.03 0.37 -1.20
CA TYR A 212 31.05 1.39 -0.79
C TYR A 212 30.95 1.54 0.74
N ARG A 213 31.93 1.01 1.48
CA ARG A 213 31.87 0.93 2.94
C ARG A 213 32.10 2.29 3.60
N VAL A 214 31.26 2.59 4.58
CA VAL A 214 31.37 3.75 5.47
C VAL A 214 31.17 3.26 6.91
N ARG A 215 32.28 3.09 7.65
CA ARG A 215 32.30 2.53 9.02
C ARG A 215 31.64 1.14 9.10
N ASP A 216 30.50 1.04 9.79
CA ASP A 216 29.72 -0.19 10.02
C ASP A 216 28.49 -0.28 9.10
N SER A 217 28.56 0.40 7.95
CA SER A 217 27.52 0.44 6.94
C SER A 217 28.12 0.48 5.54
N PHE A 218 27.30 0.29 4.52
CA PHE A 218 27.68 0.57 3.13
C PHE A 218 26.65 1.46 2.44
N LEU A 219 27.13 2.31 1.53
CA LEU A 219 26.30 3.21 0.74
C LEU A 219 25.54 2.42 -0.33
N MET A 220 24.22 2.30 -0.18
CA MET A 220 23.35 1.71 -1.20
C MET A 220 23.12 2.70 -2.34
N THR A 221 22.76 3.94 -2.02
CA THR A 221 22.61 5.02 -3.00
C THR A 221 22.58 6.39 -2.36
N ALA A 222 22.97 7.43 -3.10
CA ALA A 222 22.79 8.81 -2.73
C ALA A 222 22.40 9.68 -3.94
N ASP A 223 21.77 10.80 -3.67
CA ASP A 223 21.61 11.92 -4.60
C ASP A 223 22.95 12.67 -4.70
N CYS A 224 23.60 12.55 -5.84
CA CYS A 224 24.88 13.20 -6.15
C CYS A 224 24.70 14.51 -6.94
N SER A 225 23.51 15.11 -6.92
CA SER A 225 23.30 16.45 -7.47
C SER A 225 24.01 17.53 -6.63
N LEU A 226 24.01 18.76 -7.12
CA LEU A 226 24.58 19.91 -6.42
C LEU A 226 23.89 20.19 -5.07
N THR A 227 22.65 19.72 -4.90
CA THR A 227 21.87 19.87 -3.68
C THR A 227 21.34 18.49 -3.25
N PRO A 228 22.15 17.67 -2.56
CA PRO A 228 21.78 16.31 -2.17
C PRO A 228 20.54 16.28 -1.29
N LYS A 229 19.52 15.51 -1.70
CA LYS A 229 18.25 15.39 -0.97
C LYS A 229 18.06 14.06 -0.25
N LEU A 230 18.86 13.05 -0.60
CA LEU A 230 18.69 11.68 -0.11
C LEU A 230 20.03 10.94 -0.09
N ALA A 231 20.31 10.20 0.98
CA ALA A 231 21.28 9.10 0.95
C ALA A 231 20.78 7.93 1.78
N ILE A 232 21.09 6.70 1.36
CA ILE A 232 20.67 5.46 2.02
C ILE A 232 21.89 4.60 2.26
N PHE A 233 22.13 4.30 3.53
CA PHE A 233 23.17 3.40 4.01
C PHE A 233 22.50 2.20 4.65
N VAL A 234 23.01 1.02 4.36
CA VAL A 234 22.55 -0.23 4.98
C VAL A 234 23.56 -0.63 6.03
N LEU A 235 23.09 -0.82 7.27
CA LEU A 235 23.94 -1.26 8.37
C LEU A 235 24.36 -2.71 8.16
N ASP A 236 25.58 -3.04 8.58
CA ASP A 236 26.12 -4.41 8.46
C ASP A 236 25.22 -5.45 9.13
N ASP A 237 25.32 -6.69 8.66
CA ASP A 237 24.50 -7.84 9.10
C ASP A 237 22.98 -7.61 8.98
N HIS A 238 22.55 -6.66 8.15
CA HIS A 238 21.16 -6.23 8.02
C HIS A 238 20.57 -5.71 9.35
N LYS A 239 21.39 -5.11 10.21
CA LYS A 239 20.97 -4.61 11.52
C LYS A 239 19.92 -3.50 11.45
N GLY A 240 19.93 -2.74 10.37
CA GLY A 240 19.07 -1.57 10.19
C GLY A 240 19.39 -0.79 8.93
N VAL A 241 18.86 0.42 8.87
CA VAL A 241 19.08 1.38 7.78
C VAL A 241 19.38 2.75 8.38
N GLN A 242 20.29 3.49 7.72
CA GLN A 242 20.53 4.89 7.97
C GLN A 242 20.17 5.69 6.72
N ILE A 243 19.33 6.71 6.87
CA ILE A 243 18.79 7.53 5.78
C ILE A 243 19.13 8.99 6.06
N TYR A 244 19.66 9.70 5.08
CA TYR A 244 19.83 11.14 5.11
C TYR A 244 18.74 11.80 4.28
N THR A 245 18.00 12.76 4.83
CA THR A 245 17.03 13.60 4.09
C THR A 245 16.71 14.87 4.87
N GLY A 246 16.39 15.98 4.18
CA GLY A 246 16.02 17.25 4.83
C GLY A 246 17.05 17.78 5.81
N GLY A 247 18.35 17.53 5.58
CA GLY A 247 19.41 17.92 6.50
C GLY A 247 19.56 17.03 7.75
N ASN A 248 18.78 15.96 7.87
CA ASN A 248 18.73 15.08 9.03
C ASN A 248 19.21 13.66 8.68
N TYR A 249 19.83 12.99 9.64
CA TYR A 249 20.09 11.55 9.62
C TYR A 249 19.06 10.82 10.45
N LEU A 250 18.51 9.76 9.87
CA LEU A 250 17.56 8.85 10.50
C LEU A 250 18.22 7.49 10.60
N ILE A 251 18.28 6.93 11.80
CA ILE A 251 18.81 5.58 12.04
C ILE A 251 17.69 4.73 12.61
N TYR A 252 17.38 3.63 11.92
CA TYR A 252 16.38 2.67 12.35
C TYR A 252 16.99 1.28 12.46
N GLU A 253 16.94 0.73 13.67
CA GLU A 253 17.43 -0.60 14.03
C GLU A 253 16.28 -1.38 14.71
N PRO A 254 15.57 -2.26 13.98
CA PRO A 254 14.53 -3.07 14.61
C PRO A 254 15.15 -4.03 15.63
N ALA A 255 14.70 -3.97 16.88
CA ALA A 255 15.15 -4.93 17.89
C ALA A 255 14.81 -6.36 17.46
N GLY A 256 15.84 -7.19 17.25
CA GLY A 256 15.70 -8.56 16.73
C GLY A 256 16.46 -8.85 15.43
N SER A 257 17.10 -7.85 14.80
CA SER A 257 17.97 -8.06 13.63
C SER A 257 19.34 -8.68 13.96
N GLY A 258 19.69 -8.73 15.25
CA GLY A 258 20.83 -9.52 15.74
C GLY A 258 20.48 -11.00 15.74
N VAL A 259 21.25 -11.80 15.00
CA VAL A 259 21.30 -13.27 15.11
C VAL A 259 21.69 -13.66 16.53
N ALA A 260 20.70 -13.71 17.43
CA ALA A 260 20.79 -14.29 18.75
C ALA A 260 19.44 -14.96 19.03
N ALA A 261 19.19 -16.06 18.32
CA ALA A 261 18.29 -17.10 18.80
C ALA A 261 18.90 -17.68 20.10
N THR A 262 18.73 -16.96 21.21
CA THR A 262 18.94 -17.53 22.54
C THR A 262 17.89 -18.61 22.73
N ARG A 263 18.40 -19.82 22.96
CA ARG A 263 17.68 -21.10 23.00
C ARG A 263 16.63 -21.24 24.12
N ASN A 264 16.24 -20.14 24.78
CA ASN A 264 15.35 -20.15 25.94
C ASN A 264 14.23 -19.11 25.77
N GLY A 265 13.17 -19.50 25.06
CA GLY A 265 11.79 -19.48 25.57
C GLY A 265 11.16 -18.23 26.19
N THR A 266 11.70 -17.01 26.09
CA THR A 266 10.98 -15.80 26.52
C THR A 266 10.39 -15.07 25.32
N ARG A 267 9.07 -15.20 25.17
CA ARG A 267 8.22 -14.44 24.24
C ARG A 267 8.03 -12.99 24.71
N ASP A 268 7.74 -12.14 23.72
CA ASP A 268 7.03 -10.86 23.83
C ASP A 268 7.79 -9.61 24.33
N VAL A 269 8.93 -9.29 23.71
CA VAL A 269 9.31 -7.87 23.58
C VAL A 269 8.96 -7.45 22.15
N PRO A 270 8.01 -6.50 21.95
CA PRO A 270 7.73 -5.97 20.62
C PRO A 270 9.03 -5.46 20.00
N PRO A 271 9.29 -5.70 18.71
CA PRO A 271 10.45 -5.11 18.06
C PRO A 271 10.44 -3.60 18.28
N SER A 272 11.61 -3.04 18.59
CA SER A 272 11.74 -1.60 18.75
C SER A 272 11.25 -0.91 17.48
N GLN A 273 10.31 0.02 17.65
CA GLN A 273 9.80 0.90 16.60
C GLN A 273 10.37 2.31 16.77
N THR A 274 11.53 2.41 17.43
CA THR A 274 12.19 3.68 17.69
C THR A 274 13.11 4.04 16.53
N VAL A 275 13.00 5.27 16.04
CA VAL A 275 13.97 5.88 15.12
C VAL A 275 14.81 6.89 15.89
N ASN A 276 16.11 6.92 15.61
CA ASN A 276 17.03 7.92 16.11
C ASN A 276 17.25 8.99 15.03
N ILE A 277 17.00 10.25 15.37
CA ILE A 277 17.22 11.41 14.51
C ILE A 277 18.47 12.16 15.00
N ASN A 278 19.45 12.31 14.10
CA ASN A 278 20.73 13.01 14.30
C ASN A 278 21.56 12.57 15.51
N ASP A 279 21.36 11.36 16.04
CA ASP A 279 21.98 10.90 17.30
C ASP A 279 21.60 11.72 18.54
N GLU A 280 20.53 12.52 18.45
CA GLU A 280 20.07 13.43 19.50
C GLU A 280 18.66 13.08 19.99
N GLN A 281 17.78 12.63 19.09
CA GLN A 281 16.37 12.43 19.40
C GLN A 281 15.91 11.00 19.09
N LEU A 282 15.45 10.30 20.11
CA LEU A 282 14.79 9.00 19.96
C LEU A 282 13.27 9.19 19.89
N ILE A 283 12.67 8.70 18.81
CA ILE A 283 11.23 8.84 18.52
C ILE A 283 10.61 7.45 18.43
N ASP A 284 9.66 7.16 19.31
CA ASP A 284 8.86 5.94 19.23
C ASP A 284 7.76 6.11 18.18
N LEU A 285 7.83 5.35 17.08
CA LEU A 285 6.90 5.44 15.96
C LEU A 285 5.61 4.62 16.17
N ARG A 286 5.39 4.05 17.36
CA ARG A 286 4.15 3.32 17.67
C ARG A 286 2.93 4.22 17.49
N ASN A 287 2.19 3.98 16.41
CA ASN A 287 0.98 4.72 16.03
C ASN A 287 1.20 6.24 15.86
N ILE A 288 2.44 6.66 15.58
CA ILE A 288 2.79 8.07 15.39
C ILE A 288 3.48 8.21 14.03
N VAL A 289 3.15 9.30 13.33
CA VAL A 289 3.88 9.75 12.15
C VAL A 289 4.79 10.88 12.60
N TYR A 290 6.09 10.69 12.48
CA TYR A 290 7.05 11.77 12.64
C TYR A 290 7.16 12.54 11.32
N GLN A 291 7.14 13.86 11.39
CA GLN A 291 7.37 14.73 10.24
C GLN A 291 8.40 15.80 10.59
N TYR A 292 9.15 16.22 9.58
CA TYR A 292 10.09 17.33 9.69
C TYR A 292 9.91 18.29 8.52
N PRO A 293 9.81 19.61 8.77
CA PRO A 293 9.69 20.24 10.09
C PRO A 293 8.38 19.85 10.83
N PRO A 294 8.37 19.82 12.18
CA PRO A 294 7.23 19.32 12.95
C PRO A 294 5.99 20.23 12.91
N ASP A 295 6.18 21.54 12.72
CA ASP A 295 5.12 22.55 12.83
C ASP A 295 4.66 23.13 11.48
N ASP A 296 5.21 22.65 10.36
CA ASP A 296 4.90 23.15 9.03
C ASP A 296 3.84 22.29 8.32
N GLU A 297 2.96 22.94 7.55
CA GLU A 297 2.01 22.27 6.66
C GLU A 297 2.73 21.51 5.53
N PHE A 298 3.88 22.03 5.11
CA PHE A 298 4.79 21.40 4.15
C PHE A 298 5.96 20.77 4.91
N TYR A 299 6.08 19.45 4.80
CA TYR A 299 7.18 18.70 5.39
C TYR A 299 8.21 18.33 4.31
N ASP A 300 9.48 18.31 4.69
CA ASP A 300 10.57 17.80 3.87
C ASP A 300 10.54 16.27 3.83
N PHE A 301 10.29 15.64 4.98
CA PHE A 301 10.12 14.20 5.07
C PHE A 301 9.19 13.78 6.20
N ARG A 302 8.62 12.58 6.07
CA ARG A 302 7.86 11.91 7.12
C ARG A 302 8.32 10.47 7.30
N VAL A 303 8.15 9.97 8.51
CA VAL A 303 8.60 8.65 8.95
C VAL A 303 7.50 8.00 9.76
N TYR A 304 7.17 6.76 9.43
CA TYR A 304 6.21 5.98 10.19
C TYR A 304 6.47 4.49 10.00
N ILE A 305 5.96 3.69 10.93
CA ILE A 305 5.86 2.24 10.76
C ILE A 305 4.45 1.95 10.26
N ASP A 306 4.34 1.33 9.10
CA ASP A 306 3.04 0.92 8.59
C ASP A 306 2.48 -0.29 9.33
N ARG A 307 1.26 -0.70 8.97
CA ARG A 307 0.60 -1.85 9.60
C ARG A 307 1.26 -3.20 9.27
N GLU A 308 2.13 -3.25 8.25
CA GLU A 308 2.91 -4.45 7.89
C GLU A 308 4.23 -4.55 8.67
N GLY A 309 4.51 -3.57 9.52
CA GLY A 309 5.76 -3.47 10.28
C GLY A 309 6.93 -3.00 9.41
N VAL A 310 6.65 -2.29 8.32
CA VAL A 310 7.65 -1.70 7.43
C VAL A 310 7.88 -0.25 7.84
N LEU A 311 9.15 0.12 8.02
CA LEU A 311 9.52 1.53 8.13
C LEU A 311 9.37 2.19 6.78
N VAL A 312 8.59 3.26 6.72
CA VAL A 312 8.41 4.08 5.53
C VAL A 312 8.96 5.48 5.81
N VAL A 313 9.89 5.92 4.95
CA VAL A 313 10.38 7.29 4.90
C VAL A 313 9.96 7.89 3.57
N GLU A 314 9.08 8.88 3.63
CA GLU A 314 8.70 9.64 2.43
C GLU A 314 9.44 10.96 2.40
N ASN A 315 10.08 11.23 1.28
CA ASN A 315 10.88 12.42 1.04
C ASN A 315 10.18 13.31 0.01
N GLN A 316 9.64 14.45 0.45
CA GLN A 316 8.97 15.41 -0.42
C GLN A 316 9.95 16.21 -1.28
N LEU A 317 11.22 16.31 -0.89
CA LEU A 317 12.22 17.11 -1.61
C LEU A 317 12.50 16.57 -3.02
N ASN A 318 12.39 15.25 -3.21
CA ASN A 318 12.57 14.57 -4.51
C ASN A 318 11.50 13.52 -4.81
N GLY A 319 10.43 13.44 -4.02
CA GLY A 319 9.33 12.49 -4.18
C GLY A 319 9.73 11.02 -3.96
N ALA A 320 10.87 10.76 -3.32
CA ALA A 320 11.33 9.40 -3.06
C ALA A 320 10.60 8.78 -1.87
N VAL A 321 10.42 7.46 -1.92
CA VAL A 321 9.90 6.67 -0.80
C VAL A 321 10.87 5.55 -0.51
N VAL A 322 11.40 5.52 0.70
CA VAL A 322 12.26 4.44 1.21
C VAL A 322 11.43 3.54 2.12
N GLN A 323 11.54 2.25 1.92
CA GLN A 323 10.90 1.23 2.72
C GLN A 323 11.95 0.28 3.27
N TYR A 324 11.88 -0.01 4.56
CA TYR A 324 12.72 -0.99 5.22
C TYR A 324 11.86 -2.02 5.95
N GLY A 325 11.88 -3.24 5.43
CA GLY A 325 11.07 -4.35 5.90
C GLY A 325 11.72 -5.14 7.05
N PRO A 326 10.93 -5.93 7.79
CA PRO A 326 11.36 -6.62 9.01
C PRO A 326 12.43 -7.71 8.80
N THR A 327 12.70 -8.12 7.57
CA THR A 327 13.77 -9.08 7.22
C THR A 327 14.98 -8.40 6.57
N GLY A 328 15.16 -7.09 6.79
CA GLY A 328 16.29 -6.34 6.23
C GLY A 328 16.16 -6.03 4.75
N ILE A 329 14.96 -6.14 4.18
CA ILE A 329 14.68 -5.80 2.78
C ILE A 329 14.58 -4.28 2.67
N VAL A 330 15.40 -3.68 1.81
CA VAL A 330 15.35 -2.24 1.50
C VAL A 330 14.70 -2.07 0.13
N ASN A 331 13.76 -1.14 0.00
CA ASN A 331 13.17 -0.77 -1.28
C ASN A 331 13.12 0.75 -1.41
N LEU A 332 13.60 1.27 -2.53
CA LEU A 332 13.58 2.69 -2.86
C LEU A 332 12.76 2.89 -4.13
N LEU A 333 11.73 3.72 -4.00
CA LEU A 333 10.93 4.23 -5.10
C LEU A 333 11.36 5.66 -5.37
N LEU A 334 11.75 5.95 -6.61
CA LEU A 334 12.25 7.26 -7.01
C LEU A 334 11.59 7.72 -8.31
N PRO A 335 11.13 8.97 -8.46
CA PRO A 335 10.74 9.49 -9.76
C PRO A 335 11.89 9.38 -10.77
N THR A 336 11.64 8.80 -11.94
CA THR A 336 12.68 8.46 -12.93
C THR A 336 13.48 9.68 -13.40
N VAL A 337 12.91 10.88 -13.32
CA VAL A 337 13.61 12.14 -13.60
C VAL A 337 14.84 12.35 -12.69
N HIS A 338 14.82 11.80 -11.47
CA HIS A 338 15.94 11.90 -10.52
C HIS A 338 16.95 10.75 -10.66
N LYS A 339 16.63 9.68 -11.40
CA LYS A 339 17.51 8.52 -11.56
C LYS A 339 18.91 8.89 -12.03
N GLY A 340 19.03 9.83 -12.96
CA GLY A 340 20.33 10.27 -13.50
C GLY A 340 21.20 11.08 -12.53
N GLN A 341 20.61 11.56 -11.42
CA GLN A 341 21.29 12.31 -10.36
C GLN A 341 21.78 11.39 -9.23
N MET A 342 21.34 10.13 -9.22
CA MET A 342 21.73 9.16 -8.21
C MET A 342 23.11 8.57 -8.49
N CYS A 343 23.79 8.19 -7.41
CA CYS A 343 25.07 7.50 -7.39
C CYS A 343 25.02 6.34 -6.37
N GLY A 344 26.08 5.53 -6.33
CA GLY A 344 26.16 4.32 -5.50
C GLY A 344 25.68 3.06 -6.21
N LEU A 345 25.54 1.97 -5.46
CA LEU A 345 25.21 0.64 -5.97
C LEU A 345 23.92 0.61 -6.82
N CYS A 346 22.89 1.37 -6.46
CA CYS A 346 21.64 1.45 -7.23
C CYS A 346 21.78 2.09 -8.62
N SER A 347 22.85 2.84 -8.83
CA SER A 347 23.06 3.65 -10.03
C SER A 347 24.22 3.13 -10.88
N ASP A 348 24.84 2.03 -10.45
CA ASP A 348 26.15 1.63 -10.96
C ASP A 348 26.16 1.59 -12.48
N ARG A 349 27.00 2.47 -13.01
CA ARG A 349 27.17 2.70 -14.43
C ARG A 349 27.89 1.45 -14.94
N ALA A 350 27.39 0.84 -16.00
CA ALA A 350 28.31 0.11 -16.87
C ALA A 350 29.42 1.10 -17.24
N VAL A 351 30.63 0.82 -16.78
CA VAL A 351 31.80 1.05 -17.62
C VAL A 351 31.75 0.02 -18.73
#